data_AF-A0A267GDI3-F1
#
_entry.id   AF-A0A267GDI3-F1
#
_cell.length_a   1.000
_cell.length_b   1.000
_cell.length_c   1.000
_cell.angle_alpha   90.00
_cell.angle_beta   90.00
_cell.angle_gamma   90.00
#
_symmetry.space_group_name_H-M   'P 1'
#
loop_
_entity.id
_entity.type
_entity.pdbx_description
1 polymer ?
#
loop_
_entity_poly.entity_id
_entity_poly.type
_entity_poly.pdbx_seq_one_letter_code
_entity_poly.pdbx_strand_id
1 'polypeptide(L)'
;MQAAKQLIGTRQKLLSSRLLSLPSSSIGSSRAYDVKHYEAKNEPALEYTQGSKERKDVEAALSKFASDGTIKIPICIGDREIHLDGAKRQVAPFDHKRTLATFDYAPPALIQEAIDNC
;
A
#
# COMPACT_ATOMS: atom_id res chain seq x y z
N MET A 1 56.34 -27.74 -7.51
CA MET A 1 57.07 -28.58 -8.47
C MET A 1 56.27 -29.83 -8.77
N GLN A 2 56.29 -30.22 -10.03
CA GLN A 2 55.76 -31.44 -10.67
C GLN A 2 54.25 -31.70 -10.68
N ALA A 3 53.74 -31.66 -11.91
CA ALA A 3 52.49 -32.23 -12.37
C ALA A 3 52.58 -33.76 -12.61
N ALA A 4 51.40 -34.33 -12.89
CA ALA A 4 51.13 -35.50 -13.75
C ALA A 4 51.07 -36.90 -13.12
N LYS A 5 49.86 -37.46 -13.10
CA LYS A 5 49.56 -38.74 -13.77
C LYS A 5 48.06 -38.85 -14.10
N GLN A 6 47.80 -38.86 -15.40
CA GLN A 6 46.51 -39.04 -16.06
C GLN A 6 46.16 -40.54 -16.24
N LEU A 7 44.86 -40.80 -16.33
CA LEU A 7 44.17 -41.77 -17.22
C LEU A 7 44.60 -43.25 -17.22
N ILE A 8 43.77 -44.12 -16.61
CA ILE A 8 43.45 -45.46 -17.13
C ILE A 8 42.03 -45.84 -16.67
N GLY A 9 41.13 -46.22 -17.58
CA GLY A 9 39.88 -46.90 -17.19
C GLY A 9 38.67 -46.72 -18.10
N THR A 10 38.79 -47.03 -19.39
CA THR A 10 37.70 -47.08 -20.36
C THR A 10 36.84 -48.35 -20.22
N ARG A 11 35.51 -48.18 -20.37
CA ARG A 11 34.49 -49.09 -20.94
C ARG A 11 34.02 -50.34 -20.16
N GLN A 12 32.71 -50.38 -19.88
CA GLN A 12 31.69 -51.46 -20.03
C GLN A 12 30.57 -51.18 -19.01
N LYS A 13 29.25 -51.25 -19.20
CA LYS A 13 28.26 -51.76 -20.18
C LYS A 13 26.98 -50.90 -19.91
N LEU A 14 26.30 -50.27 -20.86
CA LEU A 14 25.26 -50.84 -21.74
C LEU A 14 24.30 -51.81 -21.04
N LEU A 15 23.25 -51.27 -20.39
CA LEU A 15 21.95 -51.90 -20.12
C LEU A 15 20.91 -50.76 -20.09
N SER A 16 20.26 -50.43 -21.21
CA SER A 16 18.97 -51.02 -21.61
C SER A 16 17.87 -50.87 -20.57
N SER A 17 17.13 -49.77 -20.65
CA SER A 17 15.66 -49.84 -20.70
C SER A 17 15.10 -48.52 -21.20
N ARG A 18 14.50 -48.59 -22.40
CA ARG A 18 13.56 -47.57 -22.90
C ARG A 18 12.44 -47.44 -21.88
N LEU A 19 12.29 -46.27 -21.27
CA LEU A 19 11.00 -45.83 -20.75
C LEU A 19 10.44 -44.83 -21.75
N LEU A 20 9.25 -45.15 -22.26
CA LEU A 20 8.55 -44.41 -23.30
C LEU A 20 8.42 -42.93 -22.92
N SER A 21 8.91 -42.04 -23.79
CA SER A 21 8.62 -40.61 -23.70
C SER A 21 7.12 -40.41 -23.94
N LEU A 22 6.38 -40.10 -22.89
CA LEU A 22 5.04 -39.53 -23.03
C LEU A 22 5.19 -38.18 -23.77
N PRO A 23 4.36 -37.88 -24.78
CA PRO A 23 4.32 -36.53 -25.32
C PRO A 23 3.90 -35.62 -24.17
N SER A 24 4.79 -34.73 -23.75
CA SER A 24 4.44 -33.62 -22.87
C SER A 24 3.36 -32.84 -23.63
N SER A 25 2.11 -33.05 -23.24
CA SER A 25 1.02 -32.16 -23.63
C SER A 25 1.51 -30.77 -23.28
N SER A 26 1.76 -29.96 -24.30
CA SER A 26 2.05 -28.55 -24.17
C SER A 26 0.91 -27.93 -23.37
N ILE A 27 1.10 -27.82 -22.06
CA ILE A 27 0.41 -26.84 -21.24
C ILE A 27 0.71 -25.55 -21.97
N GLY A 28 -0.34 -25.04 -22.62
CA GLY A 28 -0.27 -23.86 -23.46
C GLY A 28 0.56 -22.82 -22.74
N SER A 29 1.50 -22.22 -23.46
CA SER A 29 2.32 -21.12 -22.97
C SER A 29 1.39 -20.14 -22.26
N SER A 30 1.31 -20.24 -20.94
CA SER A 30 0.78 -19.18 -20.13
C SER A 30 1.73 -18.05 -20.43
N ARG A 31 1.23 -17.04 -21.14
CA ARG A 31 1.93 -15.77 -21.24
C ARG A 31 2.22 -15.37 -19.80
N ALA A 32 3.45 -15.59 -19.37
CA ALA A 32 3.92 -15.14 -18.07
C ALA A 32 3.93 -13.62 -18.21
N TYR A 33 2.87 -12.99 -17.73
CA TYR A 33 2.84 -11.55 -17.57
C TYR A 33 3.97 -11.22 -16.61
N ASP A 34 5.03 -10.58 -17.10
CA ASP A 34 6.09 -10.00 -16.26
C ASP A 34 5.49 -8.78 -15.56
N VAL A 35 4.70 -9.04 -14.51
CA VAL A 35 4.12 -7.99 -13.67
C VAL A 35 5.23 -7.56 -12.72
N LYS A 36 5.71 -6.32 -12.88
CA LYS A 36 6.66 -5.73 -11.95
C LYS A 36 6.07 -5.75 -10.53
N HIS A 37 6.66 -6.53 -9.65
CA HIS A 37 6.27 -6.56 -8.25
C HIS A 37 6.90 -5.40 -7.50
N TYR A 38 6.09 -4.66 -6.75
CA TYR A 38 6.57 -3.63 -5.84
C TYR A 38 7.05 -4.26 -4.54
N GLU A 39 8.28 -3.94 -4.14
CA GLU A 39 8.81 -4.30 -2.83
C GLU A 39 8.61 -3.12 -1.87
N ALA A 40 7.68 -3.28 -0.92
CA ALA A 40 7.44 -2.28 0.10
C ALA A 40 8.58 -2.26 1.12
N LYS A 41 9.01 -1.06 1.52
CA LYS A 41 9.99 -0.84 2.59
C LYS A 41 9.34 -0.04 3.72
N ASN A 42 9.81 -0.21 4.94
CA ASN A 42 9.35 0.58 6.07
C ASN A 42 9.68 2.07 5.85
N GLU A 43 8.69 2.94 6.09
CA GLU A 43 8.90 4.39 6.12
C GLU A 43 9.84 4.74 7.30
N PRO A 44 10.91 5.53 7.09
CA PRO A 44 11.82 5.89 8.15
C PRO A 44 11.15 6.79 9.20
N ALA A 45 11.41 6.51 10.48
CA ALA A 45 11.00 7.40 11.56
C ALA A 45 11.92 8.63 11.61
N LEU A 46 11.34 9.82 11.51
CA LEU A 46 12.07 11.09 11.60
C LEU A 46 12.24 11.52 13.06
N GLU A 47 13.33 12.23 13.36
CA GLU A 47 13.68 12.60 14.74
C GLU A 47 13.14 13.97 15.18
N TYR A 48 12.73 14.84 14.24
CA TYR A 48 12.20 16.18 14.53
C TYR A 48 13.12 17.04 15.43
N THR A 49 14.43 16.92 15.22
CA THR A 49 15.44 17.69 15.95
C THR A 49 15.28 19.20 15.71
N GLN A 50 15.81 20.00 16.62
CA GLN A 50 15.70 21.46 16.51
C GLN A 50 16.41 21.96 15.23
N GLY A 51 15.70 22.75 14.42
CA GLY A 51 16.23 23.31 13.17
C GLY A 51 16.08 22.40 11.94
N SER A 52 15.71 21.13 12.13
CA SER A 52 15.38 20.19 11.05
C SER A 52 14.22 20.71 10.17
N LYS A 53 14.16 20.25 8.92
CA LYS A 53 13.14 20.71 7.97
C LYS A 53 11.77 20.17 8.35
N GLU A 54 11.70 18.89 8.71
CA GLU A 54 10.48 18.20 9.10
C GLU A 54 9.82 18.85 10.33
N ARG A 55 10.62 19.32 11.30
CA ARG A 55 10.08 20.03 12.47
C ARG A 55 9.47 21.37 12.06
N LYS A 56 10.13 22.14 11.20
CA LYS A 56 9.61 23.41 10.69
C LYS A 56 8.30 23.21 9.93
N ASP A 57 8.22 22.17 9.11
CA ASP A 57 7.02 21.85 8.33
C ASP A 57 5.84 21.49 9.24
N VAL A 58 6.09 20.71 10.32
CA VAL A 58 5.07 20.39 11.33
C VAL A 58 4.63 21.61 12.11
N GLU A 59 5.57 22.46 12.56
CA GLU A 59 5.25 23.70 13.27
C GLU A 59 4.41 24.65 12.40
N ALA A 60 4.74 24.76 11.11
CA ALA A 60 3.95 25.53 10.15
C ALA A 60 2.54 24.94 9.94
N ALA A 61 2.42 23.62 9.81
CA ALA A 61 1.14 22.94 9.68
C ALA A 61 0.26 23.11 10.92
N LEU A 62 0.84 23.02 12.11
CA LEU A 62 0.15 23.26 13.39
C LEU A 62 -0.35 24.72 13.49
N SER A 63 0.49 25.70 13.11
CA SER A 63 0.10 27.10 13.11
C SER A 63 -1.04 27.38 12.12
N LYS A 64 -0.97 26.78 10.93
CA LYS A 64 -2.04 26.86 9.93
C LYS A 64 -3.33 26.26 10.48
N PHE A 65 -3.27 25.05 11.02
CA PHE A 65 -4.44 24.37 11.61
C PHE A 65 -5.05 25.12 12.79
N ALA A 66 -4.23 25.84 13.57
CA ALA A 66 -4.73 26.70 14.64
C ALA A 66 -5.43 27.96 14.11
N SER A 67 -5.04 28.44 12.92
CA SER A 67 -5.51 29.69 12.32
C SER A 67 -6.72 29.51 11.40
N ASP A 68 -6.83 28.36 10.71
CA ASP A 68 -7.89 28.06 9.73
C ASP A 68 -9.29 27.93 10.36
N GLY A 69 -9.38 27.87 11.70
CA GLY A 69 -10.64 27.82 12.43
C GLY A 69 -11.33 26.45 12.35
N THR A 70 -12.66 26.45 12.35
CA THR A 70 -13.45 25.20 12.29
C THR A 70 -13.69 24.78 10.84
N ILE A 71 -13.21 23.59 10.48
CA ILE A 71 -13.31 23.04 9.12
C ILE A 71 -14.63 22.24 8.97
N LYS A 72 -15.37 22.43 7.87
CA LYS A 72 -16.55 21.61 7.57
C LYS A 72 -16.14 20.38 6.75
N ILE A 73 -16.29 19.19 7.32
CA ILE A 73 -15.96 17.90 6.67
C ILE A 73 -17.20 17.37 5.93
N PRO A 74 -17.12 17.14 4.61
CA PRO A 74 -18.20 16.56 3.83
C PRO A 74 -18.31 15.04 4.01
N ILE A 75 -19.49 14.51 3.66
CA ILE A 75 -19.65 13.09 3.31
C ILE A 75 -19.23 12.95 1.85
N CYS A 76 -18.28 12.06 1.56
CA CYS A 76 -17.80 11.83 0.19
C CYS A 76 -18.37 10.51 -0.37
N ILE A 77 -19.08 10.59 -1.51
CA ILE A 77 -19.57 9.43 -2.27
C ILE A 77 -19.02 9.54 -3.69
N GLY A 78 -18.05 8.69 -4.04
CA GLY A 78 -17.25 8.87 -5.26
C GLY A 78 -16.54 10.22 -5.26
N ASP A 79 -16.70 10.98 -6.34
CA ASP A 79 -16.13 12.33 -6.49
C ASP A 79 -17.05 13.45 -5.96
N ARG A 80 -18.17 13.10 -5.31
CA ARG A 80 -19.16 14.06 -4.80
C ARG A 80 -18.97 14.33 -3.32
N GLU A 81 -18.89 15.61 -2.97
CA GLU A 81 -18.92 16.11 -1.60
C GLU A 81 -20.36 16.53 -1.22
N ILE A 82 -20.87 15.99 -0.12
CA ILE A 82 -22.23 16.23 0.37
C ILE A 82 -22.15 16.82 1.78
N HIS A 83 -22.87 17.91 1.99
CA HIS A 83 -23.04 18.53 3.29
C HIS A 83 -24.52 18.51 3.68
N LEU A 84 -24.80 18.24 4.96
CA LEU A 84 -26.13 18.27 5.52
C LEU A 84 -26.21 19.36 6.60
N ASP A 85 -27.38 19.49 7.22
CA ASP A 85 -27.67 20.45 8.29
C ASP A 85 -27.54 19.81 9.70
N GLY A 86 -27.08 18.57 9.78
CA GLY A 86 -26.99 17.75 11.00
C GLY A 86 -25.66 17.89 11.76
N ALA A 87 -25.04 19.07 11.71
CA ALA A 87 -23.64 19.26 12.05
C ALA A 87 -23.29 18.84 13.49
N LYS A 88 -22.48 17.80 13.61
CA LYS A 88 -21.75 17.40 14.81
C LYS A 88 -20.41 18.11 14.87
N ARG A 89 -19.80 18.18 16.05
CA ARG A 89 -18.53 18.88 16.29
C ARG A 89 -17.47 17.90 16.75
N GLN A 90 -16.30 17.98 16.13
CA GLN A 90 -15.06 17.38 16.61
C GLN A 90 -14.28 18.44 17.38
N VAL A 91 -14.04 18.20 18.66
CA VAL A 91 -13.29 19.10 19.54
C VAL A 91 -11.84 18.64 19.72
N ALA A 92 -10.94 19.55 20.08
CA ALA A 92 -9.58 19.19 20.44
C ALA A 92 -9.57 18.56 21.84
N PRO A 93 -9.06 17.32 22.04
CA PRO A 93 -9.09 16.69 23.37
C PRO A 93 -8.34 17.46 24.46
N PHE A 94 -7.26 18.16 24.09
CA PHE A 94 -6.44 18.97 25.01
C PHE A 94 -7.02 20.36 25.29
N ASP A 95 -7.99 20.82 24.49
CA ASP A 95 -8.73 22.05 24.68
C ASP A 95 -10.14 21.87 24.13
N HIS A 96 -11.02 21.29 24.94
CA HIS A 96 -12.36 20.89 24.52
C HIS A 96 -13.28 22.07 24.17
N LYS A 97 -12.86 23.33 24.43
CA LYS A 97 -13.59 24.52 23.99
C LYS A 97 -13.34 24.80 22.51
N ARG A 98 -12.19 24.37 21.98
CA ARG A 98 -11.80 24.54 20.59
C ARG A 98 -12.46 23.47 19.71
N THR A 99 -13.29 23.91 18.77
CA THR A 99 -13.87 23.05 17.74
C THR A 99 -12.96 23.01 16.52
N LEU A 100 -12.46 21.83 16.18
CA LEU A 100 -11.59 21.60 15.04
C LEU A 100 -12.37 21.46 13.74
N ALA A 101 -13.44 20.68 13.79
CA ALA A 101 -14.22 20.39 12.61
C ALA A 101 -15.70 20.21 12.92
N THR A 102 -16.54 20.43 11.91
CA THR A 102 -17.94 20.04 11.89
C THR A 102 -18.16 18.98 10.82
N PHE A 103 -18.99 17.98 11.11
CA PHE A 103 -19.29 16.90 10.17
C PHE A 103 -20.73 16.44 10.34
N ASP A 104 -21.28 15.78 9.32
CA ASP A 104 -22.65 15.30 9.30
C ASP A 104 -22.73 13.78 9.37
N TYR A 105 -23.77 13.24 9.99
CA TYR A 105 -24.08 11.81 9.88
C TYR A 105 -24.91 11.54 8.64
N ALA A 106 -24.47 10.56 7.85
CA ALA A 106 -25.17 10.13 6.65
C ALA A 106 -26.53 9.46 7.03
N PRO A 107 -27.66 9.91 6.46
CA PRO A 107 -28.92 9.21 6.61
C PRO A 107 -28.90 7.88 5.84
N PRO A 108 -29.80 6.93 6.15
CA PRO A 108 -29.84 5.62 5.50
C PRO A 108 -29.87 5.69 3.97
N ALA A 109 -30.52 6.71 3.38
CA ALA A 109 -30.56 6.91 1.94
C ALA A 109 -29.17 7.18 1.32
N LEU A 110 -28.35 8.04 1.94
CA LEU A 110 -26.99 8.30 1.44
C LEU A 110 -26.07 7.10 1.65
N ILE A 111 -26.30 6.31 2.70
CA ILE A 111 -25.57 5.06 2.91
C ILE A 111 -25.88 4.06 1.79
N GLN A 112 -27.17 3.91 1.43
CA GLN A 112 -27.56 3.05 0.32
C GLN A 112 -27.00 3.55 -1.01
N GLU A 113 -27.06 4.86 -1.26
CA GLU A 113 -26.45 5.48 -2.44
C GLU A 113 -24.95 5.17 -2.52
N ALA A 114 -24.22 5.24 -1.41
CA ALA A 114 -22.81 4.89 -1.38
C ALA A 114 -22.57 3.41 -1.70
N ILE A 115 -23.40 2.50 -1.20
CA ILE A 115 -23.31 1.06 -1.49
C ILE A 115 -23.55 0.78 -2.99
N ASP A 116 -24.58 1.39 -3.57
CA ASP A 116 -24.99 1.13 -4.96
C ASP A 116 -23.99 1.68 -5.98
N ASN A 117 -23.16 2.66 -5.57
CA ASN A 117 -22.18 3.33 -6.43
C ASN A 117 -20.71 3.03 -6.06
N CYS A 118 -20.45 1.98 -5.25
CA CYS A 118 -19.10 1.44 -5.04
C CYS A 118 -18.59 0.63 -6.24
#